data_AF-A0A6A7AHZ7-F1
#
_entry.id   AF-A0A6A7AHZ7-F1
#
_cell.length_a   1.000
_cell.length_b   1.000
_cell.length_c   1.000
_cell.angle_alpha   90.00
_cell.angle_beta   90.00
_cell.angle_gamma   90.00
#
_symmetry.space_group_name_H-M   'P 1'
#
loop_
_entity.id
_entity.type
_entity.pdbx_description
1 polymer ?
#
loop_
_entity_poly.entity_id
_entity_poly.type
_entity_poly.pdbx_seq_one_letter_code
_entity_poly.pdbx_strand_id
1 'polypeptide(L)'
;MVGKEHFMYLYSPARDRALTSRNIRAGWYATGPFPFNPERVLRDVPKLVAEVGSNDPEAKTTSADLPSKVPRTTITPVTTEALTSLHDLIVRDTHALDATNKDCLQKRIQKLASAAKVLFAAQALLKDCNQFLLKINRKAKACPLTKSLVLGKAKVMSFEDLEEAEQSVLRKSKPRQASQSAGVGVGADASAKAT
;
A
#
# COMPACT_ATOMS: atom_id res chain seq x y z
N MET A 1 -5.47 28.48 -1.27
CA MET A 1 -5.11 27.10 -0.82
C MET A 1 -6.29 26.55 -0.03
N VAL A 2 -6.74 25.34 -0.34
CA VAL A 2 -7.80 24.67 0.42
C VAL A 2 -7.20 24.17 1.74
N GLY A 3 -7.66 24.71 2.86
CA GLY A 3 -7.26 24.24 4.19
C GLY A 3 -7.84 22.86 4.51
N LYS A 4 -7.23 22.16 5.47
CA LYS A 4 -7.64 20.81 5.88
C LYS A 4 -9.10 20.72 6.34
N GLU A 5 -9.56 21.74 7.07
CA GLU A 5 -10.96 21.82 7.54
C GLU A 5 -11.95 21.94 6.37
N HIS A 6 -11.61 22.73 5.35
CA HIS A 6 -12.43 22.90 4.15
C HIS A 6 -12.44 21.64 3.28
N PHE A 7 -11.30 20.95 3.18
CA PHE A 7 -11.22 19.64 2.52
C PHE A 7 -12.12 18.60 3.19
N MET A 8 -12.08 18.50 4.53
CA MET A 8 -12.90 17.53 5.27
C MET A 8 -14.41 17.81 5.11
N TYR A 9 -14.81 19.08 5.17
CA TYR A 9 -16.20 19.50 4.94
C TYR A 9 -16.70 19.12 3.54
N LEU A 10 -15.86 19.27 2.50
CA LEU A 10 -16.22 18.90 1.13
C LEU A 10 -16.13 17.39 0.89
N TYR A 11 -15.21 16.69 1.55
CA TYR A 11 -14.94 15.28 1.32
C TYR A 11 -16.08 14.39 1.80
N SER A 12 -16.68 14.65 2.97
CA SER A 12 -17.83 13.86 3.47
C SER A 12 -18.98 13.76 2.45
N PRO A 13 -19.58 14.87 1.98
CA PRO A 13 -20.68 14.81 1.01
C PRO A 13 -20.23 14.28 -0.35
N ALA A 14 -18.98 14.50 -0.77
CA ALA A 14 -18.45 13.92 -1.98
C ALA A 14 -18.32 12.39 -1.89
N ARG A 15 -17.84 11.89 -0.75
CA ARG A 15 -17.67 10.45 -0.48
C ARG A 15 -19.01 9.75 -0.46
N ASP A 16 -20.01 10.30 0.21
CA ASP A 16 -21.33 9.68 0.33
C ASP A 16 -22.05 9.62 -1.03
N ARG A 17 -21.80 10.61 -1.90
CA ARG A 17 -22.28 10.61 -3.30
C ARG A 17 -21.51 9.64 -4.19
N ALA A 18 -20.20 9.51 -4.01
CA ALA A 18 -19.34 8.70 -4.86
C ALA A 18 -19.38 7.21 -4.50
N LEU A 19 -19.27 6.86 -3.22
CA LEU A 19 -19.10 5.49 -2.72
C LEU A 19 -20.44 4.81 -2.42
N THR A 20 -21.40 4.92 -3.34
CA THR A 20 -22.65 4.16 -3.22
C THR A 20 -22.45 2.72 -3.69
N SER A 21 -23.24 1.78 -3.15
CA SER A 21 -23.20 0.38 -3.59
C SER A 21 -23.41 0.23 -5.11
N ARG A 22 -24.23 1.10 -5.69
CA ARG A 22 -24.45 1.18 -7.15
C ARG A 22 -23.20 1.63 -7.89
N ASN A 23 -22.55 2.71 -7.46
CA ASN A 23 -21.37 3.27 -8.12
C ASN A 23 -20.16 2.33 -8.00
N ILE A 24 -19.99 1.69 -6.84
CA ILE A 24 -18.93 0.70 -6.63
C ILE A 24 -19.12 -0.46 -7.60
N ARG A 25 -20.33 -1.05 -7.66
CA ARG A 25 -20.63 -2.12 -8.63
C ARG A 25 -20.42 -1.65 -10.07
N ALA A 26 -20.89 -0.45 -10.44
CA ALA A 26 -20.71 0.12 -11.78
C ALA A 26 -19.23 0.27 -12.16
N GLY A 27 -18.38 0.71 -11.23
CA GLY A 27 -16.93 0.77 -11.43
C GLY A 27 -16.33 -0.62 -11.67
N TRP A 28 -16.76 -1.63 -10.91
CA TRP A 28 -16.32 -3.01 -11.14
C TRP A 28 -16.82 -3.60 -12.48
N TYR A 29 -18.03 -3.25 -12.92
CA TYR A 29 -18.52 -3.63 -14.25
C TYR A 29 -17.71 -2.97 -15.37
N ALA A 30 -17.35 -1.68 -15.21
CA ALA A 30 -16.58 -0.93 -16.19
C ALA A 30 -15.11 -1.41 -16.27
N THR A 31 -14.44 -1.54 -15.12
CA THR A 31 -13.02 -1.94 -15.01
C THR A 31 -12.83 -3.45 -15.15
N GLY A 32 -13.92 -4.24 -15.08
CA GLY A 32 -13.99 -5.56 -15.68
C GLY A 32 -13.60 -6.81 -14.89
N PRO A 33 -13.61 -6.86 -13.54
CA PRO A 33 -13.55 -8.13 -12.83
C PRO A 33 -14.89 -8.57 -12.21
N PHE A 34 -16.00 -7.84 -12.39
CA PHE A 34 -17.30 -8.25 -11.85
C PHE A 34 -18.46 -8.27 -12.88
N PRO A 35 -19.25 -9.36 -12.95
CA PRO A 35 -18.94 -10.69 -12.41
C PRO A 35 -17.64 -11.19 -13.05
N PHE A 36 -16.85 -11.92 -12.27
CA PHE A 36 -15.54 -12.43 -12.70
C PHE A 36 -15.70 -13.21 -14.00
N ASN A 37 -15.11 -12.69 -15.08
CA ASN A 37 -15.14 -13.31 -16.40
C ASN A 37 -13.71 -13.69 -16.80
N PRO A 38 -13.28 -14.95 -16.57
CA PRO A 38 -11.93 -15.38 -16.87
C PRO A 38 -11.59 -15.22 -18.36
N GLU A 39 -12.56 -15.33 -19.27
CA GLU A 39 -12.35 -15.16 -20.71
C GLU A 39 -11.99 -13.72 -21.11
N ARG A 40 -12.35 -12.71 -20.31
CA ARG A 40 -11.89 -11.33 -20.52
C ARG A 40 -10.47 -11.13 -20.00
N VAL A 41 -10.16 -11.69 -18.83
CA VAL A 41 -8.84 -11.58 -18.19
C VAL A 41 -7.77 -12.31 -19.01
N LEU A 42 -8.13 -13.45 -19.61
CA LEU A 42 -7.24 -14.29 -20.41
C LEU A 42 -7.15 -13.86 -21.88
N ARG A 43 -7.92 -12.85 -22.31
CA ARG A 43 -7.96 -12.39 -23.71
C ARG A 43 -6.67 -11.68 -24.13
N ASP A 44 -6.11 -10.92 -23.20
CA ASP A 44 -4.87 -10.13 -23.41
C ASP A 44 -3.61 -10.93 -23.02
N VAL A 45 -3.80 -12.11 -22.40
CA VAL A 45 -2.70 -13.02 -22.12
C VAL A 45 -2.35 -13.73 -23.42
N PRO A 46 -1.10 -13.63 -23.91
CA PRO A 46 -0.67 -14.39 -25.07
C PRO A 46 -0.94 -15.87 -24.81
N LYS A 47 -1.86 -16.45 -25.56
CA LYS A 47 -2.19 -17.88 -25.45
C LYS A 47 -0.93 -18.65 -25.81
N LEU A 48 -0.25 -19.20 -24.81
CA LEU A 48 0.85 -20.12 -25.02
C LEU A 48 0.24 -21.34 -25.71
N VAL A 49 0.44 -21.42 -27.03
CA VAL A 49 0.01 -22.54 -27.86
C VAL A 49 0.81 -23.75 -27.40
N ALA A 50 0.25 -24.47 -26.43
CA ALA A 50 0.57 -25.86 -26.19
C ALA A 50 -0.24 -26.65 -27.22
N GLU A 51 0.42 -27.01 -28.32
CA GLU A 51 -0.01 -28.18 -29.09
C GLU A 51 0.07 -29.40 -28.17
N VAL A 52 -1.02 -29.70 -27.49
CA VAL A 52 -1.28 -31.02 -26.94
C VAL A 52 -2.26 -31.66 -27.90
N GLY A 53 -1.70 -32.43 -28.84
CA GLY A 53 -2.46 -33.31 -29.69
C GLY A 53 -3.17 -34.35 -28.83
N SER A 54 -4.49 -34.28 -28.80
CA SER A 54 -5.34 -35.43 -28.50
C SER A 54 -5.26 -36.38 -29.68
N ASN A 55 -4.81 -37.61 -29.46
CA ASN A 55 -5.16 -38.76 -30.30
C ASN A 55 -5.25 -39.98 -29.38
N ASP A 56 -6.41 -40.65 -29.43
CA ASP A 56 -6.75 -41.89 -28.75
C ASP A 56 -5.88 -43.10 -29.20
N PRO A 57 -5.95 -44.25 -28.49
CA PRO A 57 -4.95 -45.32 -28.62
C PRO A 57 -5.39 -46.43 -29.57
N GLU A 58 -4.58 -46.78 -30.57
CA GLU A 58 -4.64 -48.12 -31.18
C GLU A 58 -3.33 -48.57 -31.85
N ALA A 59 -2.84 -49.71 -31.34
CA ALA A 59 -2.03 -50.78 -31.94
C ALA A 59 -0.69 -50.55 -32.69
N LYS A 60 0.32 -51.28 -32.15
CA LYS A 60 1.35 -52.11 -32.81
C LYS A 60 2.64 -51.49 -33.41
N THR A 61 3.72 -51.81 -32.71
CA THR A 61 4.93 -52.53 -33.19
C THR A 61 6.05 -51.76 -33.91
N THR A 62 7.18 -51.67 -33.18
CA THR A 62 8.60 -51.80 -33.63
C THR A 62 9.33 -50.59 -34.25
N SER A 63 10.50 -50.33 -33.63
CA SER A 63 11.79 -49.89 -34.20
C SER A 63 12.26 -48.45 -33.92
N ALA A 64 13.30 -48.40 -33.07
CA ALA A 64 14.54 -47.59 -33.11
C ALA A 64 14.57 -46.10 -33.54
N ASP A 65 15.33 -45.37 -32.71
CA ASP A 65 16.19 -44.21 -33.02
C ASP A 65 15.58 -42.86 -33.41
N LEU A 66 15.48 -41.97 -32.40
CA LEU A 66 16.18 -40.67 -32.29
C LEU A 66 15.49 -39.82 -31.20
N PRO A 67 16.17 -39.43 -30.09
CA PRO A 67 15.66 -38.33 -29.29
C PRO A 67 15.97 -37.02 -30.03
N SER A 68 14.95 -36.47 -30.68
CA SER A 68 14.90 -35.09 -31.17
C SER A 68 15.35 -34.12 -30.07
N LYS A 69 16.63 -33.74 -30.10
CA LYS A 69 17.21 -32.73 -29.21
C LYS A 69 16.96 -31.36 -29.81
N VAL A 70 15.71 -30.92 -29.79
CA VAL A 70 15.38 -29.51 -30.01
C VAL A 70 15.94 -28.73 -28.81
N PRO A 71 16.84 -27.75 -29.00
CA PRO A 71 17.32 -26.94 -27.90
C PRO A 71 16.18 -26.05 -27.41
N ARG A 72 15.44 -26.53 -26.39
CA ARG A 72 14.56 -25.69 -25.60
C ARG A 72 15.40 -24.54 -25.04
N THR A 73 15.14 -23.33 -25.50
CA THR A 73 15.70 -22.09 -24.95
C THR A 73 15.23 -21.99 -23.50
N THR A 74 16.06 -22.47 -22.59
CA THR A 74 15.74 -22.45 -21.16
C THR A 74 15.83 -21.02 -20.64
N ILE A 75 14.66 -20.49 -20.32
CA ILE A 75 14.42 -19.27 -19.54
C ILE A 75 15.24 -19.35 -18.24
N THR A 76 15.79 -18.22 -17.80
CA THR A 76 16.58 -18.12 -16.55
C THR A 76 15.81 -18.75 -15.39
N PRO A 77 16.42 -19.68 -14.62
CA PRO A 77 15.72 -20.36 -13.53
C PRO A 77 15.46 -19.37 -12.40
N VAL A 78 14.19 -19.07 -12.15
CA VAL A 78 13.73 -18.24 -11.02
C VAL A 78 13.28 -19.10 -9.84
N THR A 79 12.98 -20.38 -10.09
CA THR A 79 12.50 -21.34 -9.08
C THR A 79 13.59 -22.31 -8.65
N THR A 80 13.47 -22.84 -7.43
CA THR A 80 14.41 -23.81 -6.84
C THR A 80 14.48 -25.10 -7.66
N GLU A 81 13.35 -25.61 -8.14
CA GLU A 81 13.24 -26.80 -8.99
C GLU A 81 13.95 -26.64 -10.35
N ALA A 82 13.89 -25.43 -10.92
CA ALA A 82 14.60 -25.12 -12.16
C ALA A 82 16.13 -25.05 -11.94
N LEU A 83 16.56 -24.63 -10.74
CA LEU A 83 17.96 -24.61 -10.36
C LEU A 83 18.50 -26.02 -10.11
N THR A 84 17.75 -26.88 -9.41
CA THR A 84 18.13 -28.30 -9.22
C THR A 84 18.19 -29.03 -10.56
N SER A 85 17.20 -28.82 -11.42
CA SER A 85 17.19 -29.37 -12.79
C SER A 85 18.41 -28.91 -13.61
N LEU A 86 18.83 -27.64 -13.48
CA LEU A 86 20.02 -27.11 -14.14
C LEU A 86 21.30 -27.75 -13.59
N HIS A 87 21.37 -27.94 -12.27
CA HIS A 87 22.48 -28.63 -11.62
C HIS A 87 22.61 -30.09 -12.10
N ASP A 88 21.51 -30.84 -12.15
CA ASP A 88 21.52 -32.24 -12.64
C ASP A 88 21.90 -32.35 -14.11
N LEU A 89 21.59 -31.32 -14.91
CA LEU A 89 22.06 -31.21 -16.30
C LEU A 89 23.57 -30.95 -16.37
N ILE A 90 24.12 -30.09 -15.50
CA ILE A 90 25.57 -29.84 -15.41
C ILE A 90 26.30 -31.13 -15.03
N VAL A 91 25.80 -31.88 -14.04
CA VAL A 91 26.39 -33.15 -13.60
C VAL A 91 26.42 -34.17 -14.76
N ARG A 92 25.31 -34.33 -15.48
CA ARG A 92 25.26 -35.20 -16.67
C ARG A 92 26.24 -34.75 -17.76
N ASP A 93 26.30 -33.45 -18.01
CA ASP A 93 27.18 -32.89 -19.04
C ASP A 93 28.67 -33.04 -18.67
N THR A 94 29.02 -33.02 -17.38
CA THR A 94 30.38 -33.32 -16.91
C THR A 94 30.80 -34.78 -17.06
N HIS A 95 29.86 -35.73 -16.92
CA HIS A 95 30.15 -37.15 -17.04
C HIS A 95 30.31 -37.62 -18.50
N ALA A 96 29.73 -36.92 -19.47
CA ALA A 96 29.77 -37.25 -20.90
C ALA A 96 30.61 -36.23 -21.69
N LEU A 97 31.90 -36.10 -21.36
CA LEU A 97 32.76 -35.01 -21.85
C LEU A 97 33.18 -35.17 -23.32
N ASP A 98 32.24 -35.03 -24.25
CA ASP A 98 32.47 -34.89 -25.68
C ASP A 98 32.68 -33.40 -26.08
N ALA A 99 33.14 -33.15 -27.31
CA ALA A 99 33.42 -31.78 -27.78
C ALA A 99 32.16 -30.89 -27.82
N THR A 100 30.99 -31.44 -28.12
CA THR A 100 29.71 -30.73 -28.17
C THR A 100 29.18 -30.41 -26.76
N ASN A 101 29.50 -31.24 -25.78
CA ASN A 101 29.06 -31.13 -24.41
C ASN A 101 29.85 -30.06 -23.63
N LYS A 102 31.10 -29.80 -24.00
CA LYS A 102 31.91 -28.71 -23.43
C LYS A 102 31.24 -27.34 -23.60
N ASP A 103 30.73 -27.04 -24.79
CA ASP A 103 30.04 -25.77 -25.07
C ASP A 103 28.72 -25.66 -24.31
N CYS A 104 27.98 -26.76 -24.22
CA CYS A 104 26.72 -26.83 -23.49
C CYS A 104 26.95 -26.65 -21.97
N LEU A 105 27.97 -27.32 -21.43
CA LEU A 105 28.40 -27.19 -20.04
C LEU A 105 28.80 -25.74 -19.72
N GLN A 106 29.63 -25.11 -20.55
CA GLN A 106 30.03 -23.71 -20.36
C GLN A 106 28.81 -22.77 -20.32
N LYS A 107 27.86 -22.94 -21.25
CA LYS A 107 26.62 -22.15 -21.27
C LYS A 107 25.78 -22.36 -20.02
N ARG A 108 25.67 -23.59 -19.51
CA ARG A 108 24.92 -23.88 -18.27
C ARG A 108 25.58 -23.29 -17.03
N ILE A 109 26.90 -23.40 -16.92
CA ILE A 109 27.68 -22.79 -15.83
C ILE A 109 27.52 -21.27 -15.85
N GLN A 110 27.61 -20.64 -17.02
CA GLN A 110 27.40 -19.20 -17.17
C GLN A 110 25.99 -18.77 -16.72
N LYS A 111 24.96 -19.56 -17.06
CA LYS A 111 23.59 -19.33 -16.59
C LYS A 111 23.46 -19.48 -15.08
N LEU A 112 24.04 -20.52 -14.49
CA LEU A 112 24.05 -20.73 -13.04
C LEU A 112 24.71 -19.55 -12.32
N ALA A 113 25.87 -19.10 -12.82
CA ALA A 113 26.56 -17.92 -12.27
C ALA A 113 25.72 -16.65 -12.39
N SER A 114 25.00 -16.49 -13.50
CA SER A 114 24.11 -15.33 -13.72
C SER A 114 22.90 -15.37 -12.77
N ALA A 115 22.28 -16.54 -12.58
CA ALA A 115 21.20 -16.74 -11.62
C ALA A 115 21.67 -16.50 -10.18
N ALA A 116 22.87 -16.96 -9.81
CA ALA A 116 23.46 -16.72 -8.50
C ALA A 116 23.68 -15.23 -8.23
N LYS A 117 24.19 -14.46 -9.22
CA LYS A 117 24.34 -12.99 -9.09
C LYS A 117 23.00 -12.32 -8.81
N VAL A 118 21.95 -12.69 -9.54
CA VAL A 118 20.59 -12.15 -9.33
C VAL A 118 20.06 -12.53 -7.94
N LEU A 119 20.26 -13.77 -7.50
CA LEU A 119 19.84 -14.23 -6.17
C LEU A 119 20.54 -13.45 -5.05
N PHE A 120 21.86 -13.25 -5.15
CA PHE A 120 22.60 -12.46 -4.16
C PHE A 120 22.16 -11.00 -4.12
N ALA A 121 21.90 -10.39 -5.27
CA ALA A 121 21.36 -9.03 -5.34
C ALA A 121 19.97 -8.96 -4.69
N ALA A 122 19.07 -9.89 -5.01
CA ALA A 122 17.74 -9.97 -4.41
C ALA A 122 17.81 -10.20 -2.89
N GLN A 123 18.73 -11.04 -2.43
CA GLN A 123 18.94 -11.30 -1.00
C GLN A 123 19.47 -10.07 -0.27
N ALA A 124 20.36 -9.29 -0.88
CA ALA A 124 20.85 -8.02 -0.32
C ALA A 124 19.69 -7.02 -0.16
N LEU A 125 18.89 -6.81 -1.21
CA LEU A 125 17.71 -5.94 -1.16
C LEU A 125 16.71 -6.38 -0.08
N LEU A 126 16.43 -7.68 0.02
CA LEU A 126 15.52 -8.22 1.03
C LEU A 126 16.03 -7.96 2.44
N LYS A 127 17.34 -8.14 2.68
CA LYS A 127 17.96 -7.84 3.98
C LYS A 127 17.86 -6.36 4.31
N ASP A 128 18.09 -5.48 3.35
CA ASP A 128 18.00 -4.03 3.52
C ASP A 128 16.56 -3.59 3.81
N CYS A 129 15.58 -4.10 3.06
CA CYS A 129 14.15 -3.86 3.30
C CYS A 129 13.73 -4.34 4.70
N ASN A 130 14.14 -5.55 5.09
CA ASN A 130 13.83 -6.08 6.42
C ASN A 130 14.48 -5.23 7.52
N GLN A 131 15.72 -4.78 7.34
CA GLN A 131 16.39 -3.89 8.29
C GLN A 131 15.67 -2.53 8.39
N PHE A 132 15.23 -1.98 7.26
CA PHE A 132 14.45 -0.75 7.21
C PHE A 132 13.11 -0.89 7.95
N LEU A 133 12.36 -1.96 7.68
CA LEU A 133 11.12 -2.27 8.40
C LEU A 133 11.36 -2.48 9.89
N LEU A 134 12.46 -3.11 10.29
CA LEU A 134 12.82 -3.28 11.69
C LEU A 134 13.12 -1.91 12.35
N LYS A 135 13.80 -0.99 11.66
CA LYS A 135 14.03 0.38 12.14
C LYS A 135 12.72 1.13 12.33
N ILE A 136 11.80 1.06 11.36
CA ILE A 136 10.46 1.68 11.48
C ILE A 136 9.70 1.08 12.66
N ASN A 137 9.65 -0.26 12.77
CA ASN A 137 8.94 -0.93 13.85
C ASN A 137 9.54 -0.62 15.22
N ARG A 138 10.87 -0.55 15.33
CA ARG A 138 11.53 -0.12 16.58
C ARG A 138 11.16 1.32 16.92
N LYS A 139 11.12 2.25 15.96
CA LYS A 139 10.64 3.62 16.19
C LYS A 139 9.18 3.65 16.62
N ALA A 140 8.31 2.88 15.97
CA ALA A 140 6.89 2.79 16.32
C ALA A 140 6.68 2.18 17.72
N LYS A 141 7.44 1.13 18.09
CA LYS A 141 7.42 0.53 19.43
C LYS A 141 8.05 1.44 20.50
N ALA A 142 9.12 2.15 20.15
CA ALA A 142 9.77 3.17 20.99
C ALA A 142 9.02 4.51 21.02
N CYS A 143 7.94 4.63 20.25
CA CYS A 143 6.82 5.50 20.57
C CYS A 143 5.79 4.69 21.38
N PRO A 144 6.00 4.40 22.69
CA PRO A 144 4.86 4.32 23.58
C PRO A 144 4.08 5.59 23.33
N LEU A 145 2.85 5.41 22.82
CA LEU A 145 1.70 6.28 23.02
C LEU A 145 2.16 7.71 23.33
N THR A 146 2.19 8.62 22.34
CA THR A 146 2.17 10.07 22.58
C THR A 146 1.35 10.26 23.83
N LYS A 147 2.04 10.46 24.99
CA LYS A 147 1.47 10.14 26.31
C LYS A 147 0.11 10.73 26.27
N SER A 148 -0.94 9.90 26.24
CA SER A 148 -2.29 10.34 25.87
C SER A 148 -2.48 11.65 26.60
N LEU A 149 -2.44 12.78 25.87
CA LEU A 149 -2.65 14.05 26.51
C LEU A 149 -4.11 13.92 26.88
N VAL A 150 -4.35 13.57 28.14
CA VAL A 150 -5.70 13.44 28.66
C VAL A 150 -6.24 14.85 28.52
N LEU A 151 -6.98 15.08 27.43
CA LEU A 151 -7.69 16.32 27.14
C LEU A 151 -8.84 16.40 28.15
N GLY A 152 -8.51 16.52 29.43
CA GLY A 152 -9.43 16.47 30.54
C GLY A 152 -10.31 15.21 30.61
N LYS A 153 -11.19 15.19 31.63
CA LYS A 153 -12.35 14.31 31.62
C LYS A 153 -13.34 14.90 30.61
N ALA A 154 -13.56 14.23 29.49
CA ALA A 154 -14.61 14.62 28.55
C ALA A 154 -15.97 14.34 29.19
N LYS A 155 -16.66 15.40 29.60
CA LYS A 155 -18.08 15.37 29.95
C LYS A 155 -18.86 15.45 28.62
N VAL A 156 -19.67 14.44 28.32
CA VAL A 156 -20.66 14.54 27.24
C VAL A 156 -21.65 15.60 27.67
N MET A 157 -21.63 16.76 27.01
CA MET A 157 -22.59 17.83 27.27
C MET A 157 -23.95 17.41 26.71
N SER A 158 -24.93 17.35 27.61
CA SER A 158 -26.34 17.21 27.29
C SER A 158 -26.88 18.53 26.72
N PHE A 159 -28.08 18.51 26.15
CA PHE A 159 -28.70 19.70 25.58
C PHE A 159 -28.87 20.80 26.65
N GLU A 160 -29.19 20.38 27.87
CA GLU A 160 -29.32 21.24 29.05
C GLU A 160 -28.01 21.95 29.43
N ASP A 161 -26.86 21.26 29.28
CA ASP A 161 -25.54 21.86 29.56
C ASP A 161 -25.18 22.97 28.55
N LEU A 162 -25.65 22.85 27.30
CA LEU A 162 -25.46 23.87 26.26
C LEU A 162 -26.34 25.10 26.53
N GLU A 163 -27.60 24.87 26.92
CA GLU A 163 -28.54 25.94 27.23
C GLU A 163 -28.07 26.74 28.47
N GLU A 164 -27.55 26.06 29.49
CA GLU A 164 -26.97 26.72 30.67
C GLU A 164 -25.74 27.56 30.31
N ALA A 165 -24.89 27.07 29.40
CA ALA A 165 -23.73 27.80 28.93
C ALA A 165 -24.15 29.10 28.20
N GLU A 166 -25.14 29.04 27.31
CA GLU A 166 -25.68 30.21 26.61
C GLU A 166 -26.30 31.22 27.58
N GLN A 167 -27.09 30.75 28.55
CA GLN A 167 -27.67 31.60 29.59
C GLN A 167 -26.60 32.26 30.47
N SER A 168 -25.50 31.56 30.77
CA SER A 168 -24.39 32.09 31.55
C SER A 168 -23.64 33.20 30.81
N VAL A 169 -23.50 33.08 29.48
CA VAL A 169 -22.89 34.10 28.62
C VAL A 169 -23.80 35.33 28.55
N LEU A 170 -25.10 35.13 28.36
CA LEU A 170 -26.08 36.21 28.31
C LEU A 170 -26.20 36.97 29.64
N ARG A 171 -26.04 36.28 30.78
CA ARG A 171 -25.99 36.90 32.11
C ARG A 171 -24.73 37.74 32.31
N LYS A 172 -23.59 37.28 31.81
CA LYS A 172 -22.31 38.01 31.89
C LYS A 172 -22.23 39.19 30.92
N SER A 173 -23.00 39.18 29.83
CA SER A 173 -23.03 40.26 28.82
C SER A 173 -24.07 41.35 29.10
N LYS A 174 -24.88 41.24 30.18
CA LYS A 174 -25.79 42.33 30.58
C LYS A 174 -25.00 43.48 31.23
N PRO A 175 -25.08 44.72 30.70
CA PRO A 175 -24.37 45.85 31.30
C PRO A 175 -24.96 46.18 32.68
N ARG A 176 -24.08 46.43 33.66
CA ARG A 176 -24.46 47.07 34.94
C ARG A 176 -25.10 48.42 34.62
N GLN A 177 -26.40 48.57 34.86
CA GLN A 177 -27.05 49.89 34.80
C GLN A 177 -26.47 50.76 35.92
N ALA A 178 -25.68 51.76 35.53
CA ALA A 178 -25.26 52.84 36.40
C ALA A 178 -26.46 53.76 36.62
N SER A 179 -27.00 53.75 37.84
CA SER A 179 -27.91 54.78 38.33
C SER A 179 -27.14 55.75 39.22
N GLN A 180 -27.19 57.05 38.89
CA GLN A 180 -27.21 58.23 39.79
C GLN A 180 -26.80 59.46 38.94
N SER A 181 -27.77 60.23 38.44
CA SER A 181 -28.54 61.29 39.13
C SER A 181 -27.80 62.64 39.12
N ALA A 182 -28.50 63.61 38.54
CA ALA A 182 -28.11 65.00 38.35
C ALA A 182 -27.70 65.71 39.65
N GLY A 183 -26.76 66.64 39.49
CA GLY A 183 -26.37 67.61 40.50
C GLY A 183 -25.59 68.74 39.83
N VAL A 184 -26.32 69.73 39.32
CA VAL A 184 -25.78 71.04 38.90
C VAL A 184 -25.23 71.73 40.15
N GLY A 185 -23.99 72.23 40.07
CA GLY A 185 -23.35 72.99 41.13
C GLY A 185 -22.09 73.69 40.65
N VAL A 186 -22.25 74.96 40.29
CA VAL A 186 -21.20 75.93 39.99
C VAL A 186 -20.30 76.13 41.22
N GLY A 187 -18.98 76.24 41.01
CA GLY A 187 -18.03 76.64 42.05
C GLY A 187 -16.59 76.66 41.53
N ALA A 188 -16.13 77.84 41.14
CA ALA A 188 -14.71 78.15 40.98
C ALA A 188 -14.01 78.08 42.34
N ASP A 189 -12.80 77.53 42.41
CA ASP A 189 -11.70 78.28 43.01
C ASP A 189 -10.33 77.77 42.58
N ALA A 190 -9.41 78.72 42.47
CA ALA A 190 -8.00 78.54 42.23
C ALA A 190 -7.28 78.03 43.49
N SER A 191 -6.08 77.46 43.31
CA SER A 191 -4.84 77.87 44.01
C SER A 191 -3.86 76.71 44.24
N ALA A 192 -2.72 76.83 43.53
CA ALA A 192 -1.35 76.80 44.05
C ALA A 192 -0.66 75.53 44.62
N LYS A 193 0.65 75.51 44.27
CA LYS A 193 1.84 74.95 44.94
C LYS A 193 2.14 73.46 44.71
N ALA A 194 3.23 73.18 43.99
CA ALA A 194 4.61 73.00 44.52
C ALA A 194 4.69 71.71 45.34
N THR A 195 5.47 70.70 44.96
CA THR A 195 6.93 70.72 44.77
C THR A 195 7.34 69.49 43.95
#